data_AF-A0A8T0UM56-F1
#
_entry.id   AF-A0A8T0UM56-F1
#
_cell.length_a   1.000
_cell.length_b   1.000
_cell.length_c   1.000
_cell.angle_alpha   90.00
_cell.angle_beta   90.00
_cell.angle_gamma   90.00
#
_symmetry.space_group_name_H-M   'P 1'
#
loop_
_entity.id
_entity.type
_entity.pdbx_description
1 polymer ?
#
loop_
_entity_poly.entity_id
_entity_poly.type
_entity_poly.pdbx_seq_one_letter_code
_entity_poly.pdbx_strand_id
1 'polypeptide(L)'
;MAADAVPNGHAAADAPPPSSSSLVFLGTGCSSAVPNARCLIQPPDPPCPVCSQSLSVPPELNPNYRCNTSLLIDYCRDEGAHKYIIIDVGKTFREQVLRWFVRHKIPCVDSILLTHEHADAILGLDDIRVVQAFSPTNDIDPTPIYLSQFAMDSISLKFPYLVKKKLKEGEEVRRVAQLDWRIIESDLQKPFTTSGLEFVPLPTTFVWVSFSAESQKLHTYQMFHGFLQAQNMQFQSLVGANWIYSSWIAYTGRVLTTCIFVGTRLWMLLRGFAPKEHCSLG
;
A
#
# COMPACT_ATOMS: atom_id res chain seq x y z
N MET A 1 -46.42 18.50 -23.26
CA MET A 1 -45.66 17.24 -23.40
C MET A 1 -44.47 17.36 -22.45
N ALA A 2 -44.58 16.73 -21.29
CA ALA A 2 -43.54 16.72 -20.28
C ALA A 2 -42.46 15.71 -20.71
N ALA A 3 -41.19 16.06 -20.53
CA ALA A 3 -40.06 15.19 -20.78
C ALA A 3 -39.81 14.32 -19.53
N ASP A 4 -39.89 13.01 -19.70
CA ASP A 4 -39.63 12.02 -18.66
C ASP A 4 -38.14 12.02 -18.27
N ALA A 5 -37.87 12.18 -16.98
CA ALA A 5 -36.57 11.97 -16.38
C ALA A 5 -36.33 10.47 -16.14
N VAL A 6 -35.24 9.95 -16.70
CA VAL A 6 -34.75 8.59 -16.44
C VAL A 6 -34.14 8.54 -15.02
N PRO A 7 -34.57 7.66 -14.11
CA PRO A 7 -33.96 7.54 -12.79
C PRO A 7 -32.65 6.76 -12.89
N ASN A 8 -31.51 7.44 -12.72
CA ASN A 8 -30.22 6.80 -12.50
C ASN A 8 -30.15 6.27 -11.06
N GLY A 9 -30.58 5.02 -10.87
CA GLY A 9 -30.28 4.24 -9.68
C GLY A 9 -28.83 3.76 -9.70
N HIS A 10 -27.91 4.56 -9.16
CA HIS A 10 -26.65 4.04 -8.66
C HIS A 10 -26.76 3.93 -7.15
N ALA A 11 -26.79 2.69 -6.65
CA ALA A 11 -26.65 2.41 -5.24
C ALA A 11 -25.34 3.04 -4.75
N ALA A 12 -25.45 4.02 -3.87
CA ALA A 12 -24.31 4.54 -3.13
C ALA A 12 -23.73 3.37 -2.34
N ALA A 13 -22.51 2.96 -2.67
CA ALA A 13 -21.73 2.15 -1.75
C ALA A 13 -21.54 3.01 -0.50
N ASP A 14 -22.14 2.57 0.62
CA ASP A 14 -22.12 3.27 1.90
C ASP A 14 -20.68 3.62 2.27
N ALA A 15 -20.38 4.93 2.31
CA ALA A 15 -19.12 5.40 2.86
C ALA A 15 -19.07 4.98 4.34
N PRO A 16 -17.93 4.46 4.83
CA PRO A 16 -17.80 4.07 6.23
C PRO A 16 -18.14 5.27 7.12
N PRO A 17 -18.80 5.04 8.28
CA PRO A 17 -19.14 6.12 9.19
C PRO A 17 -17.86 6.88 9.62
N PRO A 18 -17.95 8.20 9.85
CA PRO A 18 -16.80 9.10 10.09
C PRO A 18 -16.01 8.84 11.39
N SER A 19 -16.25 7.69 12.03
CA SER A 19 -15.64 7.28 13.31
C SER A 19 -14.97 5.91 13.25
N SER A 20 -14.78 5.34 12.06
CA SER A 20 -14.13 4.02 11.91
C SER A 20 -12.86 4.07 11.09
N SER A 21 -11.87 3.30 11.52
CA SER A 21 -10.65 3.05 10.76
C SER A 21 -10.92 2.09 9.59
N SER A 22 -10.22 2.26 8.47
CA SER A 22 -10.34 1.41 7.28
C SER A 22 -8.99 1.12 6.62
N LEU A 23 -8.99 0.09 5.76
CA LEU A 23 -7.84 -0.31 4.95
C LEU A 23 -8.23 -0.22 3.47
N VAL A 24 -7.42 0.48 2.69
CA VAL A 24 -7.64 0.65 1.24
C VAL A 24 -6.45 0.06 0.49
N PHE A 25 -6.69 -1.01 -0.26
CA PHE A 25 -5.69 -1.61 -1.13
C PHE A 25 -5.47 -0.72 -2.35
N LEU A 26 -4.40 0.07 -2.33
CA LEU A 26 -4.07 0.98 -3.43
C LEU A 26 -3.57 0.20 -4.66
N GLY A 27 -2.94 -0.95 -4.45
CA GLY A 27 -2.60 -1.87 -5.53
C GLY A 27 -2.30 -3.27 -5.01
N THR A 28 -2.53 -4.25 -5.88
CA THR A 28 -2.37 -5.69 -5.60
C THR A 28 -1.56 -6.38 -6.71
N GLY A 29 -0.92 -5.59 -7.58
CA GLY A 29 -0.13 -6.07 -8.70
C GLY A 29 1.31 -6.36 -8.32
N CYS A 30 1.97 -7.19 -9.13
CA CYS A 30 3.40 -7.47 -9.00
C CYS A 30 4.25 -6.25 -9.36
N SER A 31 5.58 -6.43 -9.36
CA SER A 31 6.53 -5.37 -9.70
C SER A 31 6.28 -4.76 -11.09
N SER A 32 5.74 -5.52 -12.05
CA SER A 32 5.44 -5.00 -13.39
C SER A 32 4.04 -4.39 -13.54
N ALA A 33 3.22 -4.40 -12.48
CA ALA A 33 1.78 -4.10 -12.54
C ALA A 33 1.02 -5.01 -13.53
N VAL A 34 -0.30 -4.84 -13.61
CA VAL A 34 -1.15 -5.50 -14.62
C VAL A 34 -2.05 -4.44 -15.26
N PRO A 35 -2.13 -4.36 -16.60
CA PRO A 35 -1.48 -5.23 -17.58
C PRO A 35 0.06 -5.12 -17.61
N ASN A 36 0.71 -6.23 -17.97
CA ASN A 36 2.12 -6.15 -18.37
C ASN A 36 2.19 -5.53 -19.77
N ALA A 37 2.85 -4.37 -19.90
CA ALA A 37 2.94 -3.65 -21.17
C ALA A 37 3.50 -4.52 -22.31
N ARG A 38 4.48 -5.40 -22.04
CA ARG A 38 5.05 -6.30 -23.05
C ARG A 38 4.01 -7.26 -23.61
N CYS A 39 3.14 -7.81 -22.76
CA CYS A 39 2.05 -8.70 -23.21
C CYS A 39 1.05 -8.00 -24.13
N LEU A 40 1.00 -6.67 -24.15
CA LEU A 40 0.10 -5.90 -24.99
C LEU A 40 0.77 -5.43 -26.30
N ILE A 41 2.00 -4.92 -26.22
CA ILE A 41 2.73 -4.44 -27.40
C ILE A 41 3.35 -5.58 -28.23
N GLN A 42 3.59 -6.73 -27.60
CA GLN A 42 4.05 -7.97 -28.23
C GLN A 42 3.20 -9.12 -27.68
N PRO A 43 1.94 -9.24 -28.14
CA PRO A 43 1.04 -10.28 -27.65
C PRO A 43 1.64 -11.67 -27.84
N PRO A 44 1.67 -12.52 -26.79
CA PRO A 44 1.97 -13.93 -26.98
C PRO A 44 0.88 -14.59 -27.83
N ASP A 45 1.17 -15.78 -28.38
CA ASP A 45 0.19 -16.62 -29.05
C ASP A 45 -0.01 -17.91 -28.24
N PRO A 46 -1.17 -18.10 -27.56
CA PRO A 46 -2.34 -17.21 -27.55
C PRO A 46 -2.15 -15.95 -26.67
N PRO A 47 -2.92 -14.86 -26.91
CA PRO A 47 -2.86 -13.64 -26.10
C PRO A 47 -3.13 -13.90 -24.62
N CYS A 48 -2.42 -13.19 -23.73
CA CYS A 48 -2.61 -13.32 -22.29
C CYS A 48 -4.04 -12.88 -21.89
N PRO A 49 -4.90 -13.78 -21.36
CA PRO A 49 -6.29 -13.43 -21.06
C PRO A 49 -6.41 -12.33 -20.00
N VAL A 50 -5.56 -12.37 -18.98
CA VAL A 50 -5.56 -11.41 -17.86
C VAL A 50 -5.20 -10.01 -18.35
N CYS A 51 -4.12 -9.86 -19.12
CA CYS A 51 -3.71 -8.55 -19.63
C CYS A 51 -4.69 -8.00 -20.68
N SER A 52 -5.32 -8.88 -21.46
CA SER A 52 -6.36 -8.46 -22.41
C SER A 52 -7.61 -7.97 -21.68
N GLN A 53 -8.06 -8.71 -20.66
CA GLN A 53 -9.22 -8.36 -19.85
C GLN A 53 -8.99 -7.13 -18.97
N SER A 54 -7.76 -6.85 -18.53
CA SER A 54 -7.46 -5.66 -17.73
C SER A 54 -7.67 -4.34 -18.48
N LEU A 55 -7.90 -4.37 -19.79
CA LEU A 55 -8.24 -3.20 -20.61
C LEU A 55 -9.70 -3.20 -21.11
N SER A 56 -10.50 -4.18 -20.72
CA SER A 56 -11.89 -4.33 -21.24
C SER A 56 -12.89 -3.32 -20.67
N VAL A 57 -12.62 -2.81 -19.47
CA VAL A 57 -13.41 -1.79 -18.78
C VAL A 57 -12.46 -0.81 -18.08
N PRO A 58 -12.91 0.41 -17.72
CA PRO A 58 -12.08 1.40 -17.04
C PRO A 58 -11.38 0.82 -15.79
N PRO A 59 -10.12 1.22 -15.50
CA PRO A 59 -9.31 0.65 -14.42
C PRO A 59 -10.01 0.59 -13.06
N GLU A 60 -10.79 1.62 -12.72
CA GLU A 60 -11.53 1.74 -11.46
C GLU A 60 -12.66 0.71 -11.30
N LEU A 61 -13.09 0.06 -12.39
CA LEU A 61 -14.07 -1.03 -12.38
C LEU A 61 -13.44 -2.38 -12.72
N ASN A 62 -12.11 -2.43 -12.91
CA ASN A 62 -11.43 -3.59 -13.44
C ASN A 62 -10.51 -4.25 -12.41
N PRO A 63 -10.89 -5.41 -11.82
CA PRO A 63 -10.05 -6.10 -10.83
C PRO A 63 -8.77 -6.70 -11.45
N ASN A 64 -8.72 -6.85 -12.78
CA ASN A 64 -7.49 -7.27 -13.47
C ASN A 64 -6.52 -6.12 -13.71
N TYR A 65 -6.94 -4.85 -13.59
CA TYR A 65 -6.04 -3.70 -13.66
C TYR A 65 -5.44 -3.43 -12.27
N ARG A 66 -4.19 -3.86 -12.08
CA ARG A 66 -3.53 -3.87 -10.77
C ARG A 66 -2.26 -3.02 -10.77
N CYS A 67 -2.30 -1.91 -10.03
CA CYS A 67 -1.12 -1.10 -9.71
C CYS A 67 -0.10 -1.87 -8.85
N ASN A 68 1.13 -1.37 -8.70
CA ASN A 68 2.11 -1.96 -7.78
C ASN A 68 1.53 -2.07 -6.37
N THR A 69 2.00 -3.07 -5.62
CA THR A 69 1.44 -3.35 -4.30
C THR A 69 1.63 -2.15 -3.37
N SER A 70 0.54 -1.68 -2.75
CA SER A 70 0.54 -0.58 -1.79
C SER A 70 -0.75 -0.62 -0.97
N LEU A 71 -0.69 -0.14 0.27
CA LEU A 71 -1.82 -0.11 1.20
C LEU A 71 -1.92 1.28 1.83
N LEU A 72 -3.14 1.79 1.94
CA LEU A 72 -3.44 2.92 2.80
C LEU A 72 -4.19 2.44 4.05
N ILE A 73 -3.72 2.90 5.20
CA ILE A 73 -4.43 2.80 6.47
C ILE A 73 -5.05 4.16 6.73
N ASP A 74 -6.38 4.20 6.77
CA ASP A 74 -7.14 5.33 7.26
C ASP A 74 -7.46 5.06 8.74
N TYR A 75 -6.70 5.67 9.63
CA TYR A 75 -6.78 5.43 11.07
C TYR A 75 -7.53 6.56 11.76
N CYS A 76 -8.63 6.21 12.43
CA CYS A 76 -9.44 7.12 13.24
C CYS A 76 -9.35 6.68 14.70
N ARG A 77 -8.68 7.48 15.54
CA ARG A 77 -8.55 7.21 16.99
C ARG A 77 -9.70 7.79 17.81
N ASP A 78 -10.01 9.06 17.53
CA ASP A 78 -11.06 9.85 18.19
C ASP A 78 -12.06 10.33 17.13
N GLU A 79 -13.31 10.60 17.50
CA GLU A 79 -14.37 10.97 16.54
C GLU A 79 -13.96 12.14 15.63
N GLY A 80 -13.79 11.85 14.33
CA GLY A 80 -13.52 12.83 13.28
C GLY A 80 -12.05 13.15 13.00
N ALA A 81 -11.08 12.65 13.77
CA ALA A 81 -9.66 12.89 13.54
C ALA A 81 -8.99 11.70 12.82
N HIS A 82 -9.03 11.74 11.49
CA HIS A 82 -8.41 10.73 10.64
C HIS A 82 -6.92 10.97 10.43
N LYS A 83 -6.19 9.88 10.30
CA LYS A 83 -4.76 9.82 10.00
C LYS A 83 -4.50 8.83 8.89
N TYR A 84 -3.82 9.29 7.85
CA TYR A 84 -3.60 8.53 6.63
C TYR A 84 -2.14 8.06 6.57
N ILE A 85 -1.95 6.75 6.62
CA ILE A 85 -0.64 6.11 6.65
C ILE A 85 -0.54 5.23 5.42
N ILE A 86 0.43 5.49 4.54
CA ILE A 86 0.64 4.68 3.32
C ILE A 86 1.82 3.72 3.52
N ILE A 87 1.66 2.51 2.99
CA ILE A 87 2.70 1.51 2.91
C ILE A 87 3.07 1.34 1.43
N ASP A 88 4.35 1.60 1.13
CA ASP A 88 4.96 1.65 -0.19
C ASP A 88 4.36 2.69 -1.16
N VAL A 89 5.25 3.34 -1.91
CA VAL A 89 4.94 4.32 -2.95
C VAL A 89 5.70 3.95 -4.23
N GLY A 90 5.17 2.92 -4.92
CA GLY A 90 5.73 2.43 -6.18
C GLY A 90 5.58 3.38 -7.36
N LYS A 91 6.14 3.00 -8.52
CA LYS A 91 6.00 3.76 -9.78
C LYS A 91 4.56 4.01 -10.25
N THR A 92 3.57 3.28 -9.74
CA THR A 92 2.15 3.49 -10.05
C THR A 92 1.45 4.45 -9.08
N PHE A 93 2.18 5.10 -8.16
CA PHE A 93 1.60 5.93 -7.09
C PHE A 93 0.67 7.02 -7.61
N ARG A 94 1.06 7.76 -8.66
CA ARG A 94 0.20 8.77 -9.28
C ARG A 94 -1.17 8.21 -9.69
N GLU A 95 -1.19 7.02 -10.28
CA GLU A 95 -2.45 6.37 -10.68
C GLU A 95 -3.28 5.95 -9.47
N GLN A 96 -2.62 5.45 -8.41
CA GLN A 96 -3.27 5.07 -7.16
C GLN A 96 -3.94 6.27 -6.49
N VAL A 97 -3.30 7.45 -6.52
CA VAL A 97 -3.89 8.70 -6.04
C VAL A 97 -5.14 9.05 -6.85
N LEU A 98 -5.03 9.08 -8.18
CA LEU A 98 -6.16 9.43 -9.04
C LEU A 98 -7.36 8.48 -8.87
N ARG A 99 -7.11 7.18 -8.65
CA ARG A 99 -8.17 6.17 -8.49
C ARG A 99 -8.75 6.16 -7.08
N TRP A 100 -7.91 6.03 -6.07
CA TRP A 100 -8.35 5.70 -4.72
C TRP A 100 -8.45 6.92 -3.82
N PHE A 101 -7.53 7.88 -3.93
CA PHE A 101 -7.59 9.07 -3.07
C PHE A 101 -8.79 9.93 -3.41
N VAL A 102 -9.09 10.08 -4.70
CA VAL A 102 -10.30 10.77 -5.17
C VAL A 102 -11.56 10.04 -4.72
N ARG A 103 -11.60 8.71 -4.86
CA ARG A 103 -12.77 7.89 -4.50
C ARG A 103 -13.07 7.92 -3.00
N HIS A 104 -12.04 7.76 -2.17
CA HIS A 104 -12.17 7.72 -0.71
C HIS A 104 -12.02 9.10 -0.05
N LYS A 105 -11.88 10.17 -0.84
CA LYS A 105 -11.74 11.57 -0.38
C LYS A 105 -10.58 11.77 0.60
N ILE A 106 -9.46 11.11 0.33
CA ILE A 106 -8.25 11.19 1.15
C ILE A 106 -7.53 12.52 0.85
N PRO A 107 -7.40 13.43 1.82
CA PRO A 107 -6.89 14.78 1.57
C PRO A 107 -5.37 14.87 1.55
N CYS A 108 -4.67 13.99 2.29
CA CYS A 108 -3.23 14.02 2.48
C CYS A 108 -2.71 12.66 2.99
N VAL A 109 -1.39 12.58 3.19
CA VAL A 109 -0.71 11.47 3.87
C VAL A 109 0.08 12.01 5.07
N ASP A 110 -0.19 11.47 6.25
CA ASP A 110 0.48 11.85 7.50
C ASP A 110 1.82 11.13 7.68
N SER A 111 1.94 9.88 7.20
CA SER A 111 3.20 9.14 7.25
C SER A 111 3.30 8.05 6.20
N ILE A 112 4.54 7.69 5.87
CA ILE A 112 4.88 6.69 4.83
C ILE A 112 5.75 5.62 5.45
N LEU A 113 5.44 4.36 5.16
CA LEU A 113 6.25 3.21 5.55
C LEU A 113 6.74 2.54 4.27
N LEU A 114 8.06 2.39 4.13
CA LEU A 114 8.66 1.70 3.00
C LEU A 114 9.10 0.31 3.43
N THR A 115 8.58 -0.70 2.71
CA THR A 115 8.85 -2.09 3.02
C THR A 115 10.24 -2.53 2.61
N HIS A 116 10.69 -2.06 1.45
CA HIS A 116 11.99 -2.34 0.85
C HIS A 116 12.31 -1.32 -0.25
N GLU A 117 13.52 -1.40 -0.80
CA GLU A 117 14.10 -0.41 -1.72
C GLU A 117 13.93 -0.72 -3.21
N HIS A 118 13.09 -1.69 -3.56
CA HIS A 118 12.85 -2.02 -4.96
C HIS A 118 11.93 -1.00 -5.65
N ALA A 119 12.06 -0.95 -6.98
CA ALA A 119 11.43 0.06 -7.80
C ALA A 119 9.89 0.10 -7.70
N ASP A 120 9.28 -1.04 -7.50
CA ASP A 120 7.83 -1.20 -7.28
C ASP A 120 7.35 -0.73 -5.91
N ALA A 121 8.26 -0.45 -4.96
CA ALA A 121 7.94 0.10 -3.65
C ALA A 121 8.33 1.58 -3.49
N ILE A 122 9.29 2.10 -4.27
CA ILE A 122 9.87 3.44 -4.01
C ILE A 122 9.88 4.43 -5.18
N LEU A 123 9.61 4.02 -6.43
CA LEU A 123 9.75 4.96 -7.56
C LEU A 123 8.67 6.04 -7.63
N GLY A 124 7.64 5.98 -6.79
CA GLY A 124 6.64 7.04 -6.64
C GLY A 124 7.04 8.11 -5.62
N LEU A 125 8.22 8.01 -5.00
CA LEU A 125 8.69 8.98 -3.99
C LEU A 125 8.72 10.43 -4.50
N ASP A 126 9.02 10.65 -5.79
CA ASP A 126 9.06 11.98 -6.40
C ASP A 126 7.66 12.62 -6.47
N ASP A 127 6.62 11.80 -6.65
CA ASP A 127 5.22 12.24 -6.75
C ASP A 127 4.56 12.51 -5.38
N ILE A 128 5.22 12.20 -4.24
CA ILE A 128 4.66 12.35 -2.89
C ILE A 128 4.17 13.78 -2.62
N ARG A 129 4.78 14.78 -3.25
CA ARG A 129 4.40 16.19 -3.06
C ARG A 129 2.88 16.43 -3.26
N VAL A 130 2.21 15.62 -4.09
CA VAL A 130 0.76 15.72 -4.33
C VAL A 130 -0.09 15.39 -3.09
N VAL A 131 0.45 14.63 -2.13
CA VAL A 131 -0.26 14.23 -0.90
C VAL A 131 0.26 14.93 0.36
N GLN A 132 1.17 15.89 0.21
CA GLN A 132 1.62 16.75 1.30
C GLN A 132 0.71 17.98 1.42
N ALA A 133 0.76 18.65 2.57
CA ALA A 133 0.15 19.96 2.70
C ALA A 133 0.69 20.90 1.62
N PHE A 134 -0.18 21.75 1.05
CA PHE A 134 0.25 22.74 0.07
C PHE A 134 0.67 24.03 0.78
N SER A 135 1.89 24.50 0.48
CA SER A 135 2.34 25.85 0.80
C SER A 135 2.97 26.52 -0.44
N PRO A 136 2.67 27.79 -0.74
CA PRO A 136 3.35 28.56 -1.80
C PRO A 136 4.87 28.66 -1.61
N THR A 137 5.32 28.71 -0.36
CA THR A 137 6.72 28.83 0.08
C THR A 137 7.37 27.48 0.38
N ASN A 138 6.61 26.39 0.33
CA ASN A 138 7.05 25.03 0.66
C ASN A 138 7.56 24.88 2.11
N ASP A 139 7.09 25.74 3.01
CA ASP A 139 7.34 25.76 4.45
C ASP A 139 6.36 24.85 5.20
N ILE A 140 6.31 23.59 4.78
CA ILE A 140 5.46 22.57 5.41
C ILE A 140 6.27 21.70 6.35
N ASP A 141 5.58 21.11 7.32
CA ASP A 141 6.16 20.05 8.12
C ASP A 141 6.53 18.87 7.21
N PRO A 142 7.78 18.37 7.27
CA PRO A 142 8.18 17.24 6.45
C PRO A 142 7.38 15.98 6.79
N THR A 143 6.94 15.25 5.77
CA THR A 143 6.26 13.96 5.95
C THR A 143 7.26 12.92 6.44
N PRO A 144 7.00 12.27 7.59
CA PRO A 144 7.87 11.22 8.10
C PRO A 144 7.79 9.96 7.22
N ILE A 145 8.96 9.45 6.83
CA ILE A 145 9.13 8.19 6.10
C ILE A 145 9.90 7.21 6.99
N TYR A 146 9.28 6.07 7.27
CA TYR A 146 9.84 5.00 8.07
C TYR A 146 10.34 3.88 7.18
N LEU A 147 11.61 3.49 7.35
CA LEU A 147 12.28 2.48 6.52
C LEU A 147 13.46 1.86 7.27
N SER A 148 13.97 0.72 6.79
CA SER A 148 15.20 0.13 7.31
C SER A 148 16.45 0.92 6.90
N GLN A 149 17.55 0.77 7.64
CA GLN A 149 18.84 1.38 7.27
C GLN A 149 19.30 0.93 5.87
N PHE A 150 19.11 -0.35 5.55
CA PHE A 150 19.43 -0.90 4.24
C PHE A 150 18.67 -0.19 3.11
N ALA A 151 17.38 0.04 3.30
CA ALA A 151 16.58 0.77 2.32
C ALA A 151 17.02 2.24 2.21
N MET A 152 17.36 2.88 3.34
CA MET A 152 17.85 4.25 3.37
C MET A 152 19.16 4.43 2.59
N ASP A 153 20.10 3.51 2.75
CA ASP A 153 21.38 3.54 2.03
C ASP A 153 21.15 3.49 0.50
N SER A 154 20.23 2.62 0.06
CA SER A 154 19.86 2.50 -1.35
C SER A 154 19.14 3.74 -1.89
N ILE A 155 18.18 4.28 -1.12
CA ILE A 155 17.42 5.48 -1.48
C ILE A 155 18.34 6.70 -1.58
N SER A 156 19.33 6.83 -0.69
CA SER A 156 20.29 7.93 -0.70
C SER A 156 21.10 7.99 -2.01
N LEU A 157 21.31 6.85 -2.66
CA LEU A 157 21.98 6.74 -3.96
C LEU A 157 21.01 7.03 -5.12
N LYS A 158 19.77 6.53 -5.05
CA LYS A 158 18.76 6.67 -6.12
C LYS A 158 18.12 8.07 -6.16
N PHE A 159 17.89 8.66 -5.00
CA PHE A 159 17.18 9.93 -4.83
C PHE A 159 17.98 10.92 -3.96
N PRO A 160 19.23 11.27 -4.34
CA PRO A 160 20.07 12.14 -3.52
C PRO A 160 19.44 13.52 -3.27
N TYR A 161 18.55 13.97 -4.16
CA TYR A 161 17.83 15.24 -4.04
C TYR A 161 16.69 15.22 -3.01
N LEU A 162 16.13 14.04 -2.68
CA LEU A 162 15.12 13.87 -1.63
C LEU A 162 15.73 13.70 -0.23
N VAL A 163 17.04 13.40 -0.16
CA VAL A 163 17.76 13.18 1.10
C VAL A 163 18.58 14.41 1.50
N LYS A 164 19.27 15.06 0.56
CA LYS A 164 20.18 16.17 0.86
C LYS A 164 19.41 17.48 1.04
N LYS A 165 19.22 17.89 2.31
CA LYS A 165 18.55 19.16 2.67
C LYS A 165 19.44 20.41 2.61
N LYS A 166 20.78 20.26 2.64
CA LYS A 166 21.67 21.43 2.64
C LYS A 166 21.76 22.03 1.24
N LEU A 167 20.95 23.06 1.01
CA LEU A 167 21.20 24.04 -0.03
C LEU A 167 22.57 24.67 0.24
N LYS A 168 23.44 24.67 -0.77
CA LYS A 168 24.65 25.50 -0.72
C LYS A 168 24.23 26.97 -0.81
N GLU A 169 25.05 27.85 -0.26
CA GLU A 169 24.84 29.29 -0.36
C GLU A 169 24.74 29.69 -1.86
N GLY A 170 23.59 30.24 -2.27
CA GLY A 170 23.29 30.57 -3.67
C GLY A 170 22.50 29.52 -4.47
N GLU A 171 22.13 28.35 -3.91
CA GLU A 171 21.21 27.42 -4.57
C GLU A 171 19.75 27.86 -4.39
N GLU A 172 18.98 27.86 -5.49
CA GLU A 172 17.53 28.08 -5.45
C GLU A 172 16.82 27.01 -4.62
N VAL A 173 15.78 27.42 -3.89
CA VAL A 173 14.91 26.51 -3.14
C VAL A 173 14.23 25.55 -4.13
N ARG A 174 14.70 24.30 -4.16
CA ARG A 174 14.07 23.24 -4.97
C ARG A 174 12.71 22.91 -4.36
N ARG A 175 11.65 23.01 -5.15
CA ARG A 175 10.29 22.62 -4.78
C ARG A 175 10.08 21.11 -4.83
N VAL A 176 10.89 20.37 -4.07
CA VAL A 176 10.80 18.92 -3.89
C VAL A 176 9.99 18.58 -2.64
N ALA A 177 9.55 17.31 -2.55
CA ALA A 177 8.84 16.80 -1.38
C ALA A 177 9.65 17.03 -0.09
N GLN A 178 8.97 17.46 0.97
CA GLN A 178 9.60 17.67 2.28
C GLN A 178 9.53 16.37 3.07
N LEU A 179 10.65 15.66 3.22
CA LEU A 179 10.68 14.34 3.85
C LEU A 179 11.51 14.32 5.13
N ASP A 180 11.06 13.56 6.12
CA ASP A 180 11.80 13.26 7.36
C ASP A 180 12.07 11.75 7.44
N TRP A 181 13.32 11.36 7.18
CA TRP A 181 13.72 9.95 7.10
C TRP A 181 13.97 9.37 8.50
N ARG A 182 13.22 8.32 8.86
CA ARG A 182 13.25 7.68 10.17
C ARG A 182 13.60 6.21 10.06
N ILE A 183 14.71 5.81 10.67
CA ILE A 183 15.17 4.43 10.63
C ILE A 183 14.34 3.57 11.59
N ILE A 184 13.75 2.50 11.06
CA ILE A 184 13.11 1.44 11.83
C ILE A 184 14.19 0.44 12.22
N GLU A 185 14.24 0.09 13.51
CA GLU A 185 15.09 -0.98 14.01
C GLU A 185 14.51 -2.35 13.65
N SER A 186 15.35 -3.29 13.18
CA SER A 186 14.94 -4.66 12.82
C SER A 186 14.70 -5.57 14.04
N ASP A 187 14.28 -5.00 15.17
CA ASP A 187 14.05 -5.69 16.43
C ASP A 187 12.55 -5.78 16.73
N LEU A 188 12.04 -7.02 16.82
CA LEU A 188 10.65 -7.32 17.15
C LEU A 188 10.19 -6.73 18.50
N GLN A 189 11.12 -6.45 19.41
CA GLN A 189 10.84 -5.86 20.72
C GLN A 189 10.85 -4.33 20.70
N LYS A 190 11.11 -3.71 19.55
CA LYS A 190 11.16 -2.26 19.39
C LYS A 190 10.06 -1.81 18.41
N PRO A 191 8.79 -1.82 18.84
CA PRO A 191 7.74 -1.20 18.04
C PRO A 191 8.02 0.29 17.86
N PHE A 192 7.45 0.88 16.82
CA PHE A 192 7.46 2.31 16.62
C PHE A 192 6.03 2.83 16.41
N THR A 193 5.81 4.09 16.76
CA THR A 193 4.51 4.74 16.57
C THR A 193 4.62 5.80 15.49
N THR A 194 3.64 5.82 14.59
CA THR A 194 3.44 6.92 13.65
C THR A 194 1.96 7.22 13.49
N SER A 195 1.62 8.50 13.35
CA SER A 195 0.25 8.98 13.24
C SER A 195 -0.72 8.40 14.30
N GLY A 196 -0.22 8.14 15.51
CA GLY A 196 -0.99 7.59 16.63
C GLY A 196 -1.25 6.08 16.58
N LEU A 197 -0.70 5.36 15.60
CA LEU A 197 -0.80 3.91 15.46
C LEU A 197 0.56 3.24 15.72
N GLU A 198 0.56 2.15 16.50
CA GLU A 198 1.75 1.37 16.82
C GLU A 198 1.97 0.26 15.79
N PHE A 199 3.21 0.18 15.30
CA PHE A 199 3.66 -0.79 14.32
C PHE A 199 4.78 -1.67 14.90
N VAL A 200 4.64 -2.97 14.73
CA VAL A 200 5.71 -3.94 15.02
C VAL A 200 6.28 -4.43 13.69
N PRO A 201 7.53 -4.07 13.34
CA PRO A 201 8.17 -4.54 12.11
C PRO A 201 8.51 -6.02 12.24
N LEU A 202 8.09 -6.85 11.26
CA LEU A 202 8.43 -8.26 11.22
C LEU A 202 9.60 -8.49 10.25
N PRO A 203 10.74 -9.07 10.69
CA PRO A 203 11.83 -9.37 9.79
C PRO A 203 11.39 -10.45 8.79
N THR A 204 11.56 -10.14 7.49
CA THR A 204 11.29 -11.09 6.40
C THR A 204 12.58 -11.36 5.63
N THR A 205 12.92 -12.62 5.41
CA THR A 205 14.10 -13.01 4.61
C THR A 205 13.78 -12.86 3.12
N PHE A 206 14.56 -12.03 2.42
CA PHE A 206 14.50 -11.94 0.96
C PHE A 206 15.31 -13.10 0.38
N VAL A 207 14.64 -14.14 -0.12
CA VAL A 207 15.31 -15.21 -0.88
C VAL A 207 14.88 -15.08 -2.34
N TRP A 208 15.83 -14.78 -3.23
CA TRP A 208 15.66 -14.99 -4.66
C TRP A 208 15.59 -16.49 -4.89
N VAL A 209 14.39 -17.03 -5.10
CA VAL A 209 14.25 -18.41 -5.55
C VAL A 209 13.37 -18.46 -6.77
N SER A 210 13.96 -18.90 -7.88
CA SER A 210 13.24 -19.21 -9.12
C SER A 210 12.34 -20.41 -8.86
N PHE A 211 11.02 -20.22 -8.86
CA PHE A 211 10.06 -21.32 -8.70
C PHE A 211 8.86 -21.21 -9.64
N SER A 212 8.33 -22.36 -10.02
CA SER A 212 7.06 -22.51 -10.73
C SER A 212 5.86 -22.16 -9.81
N ALA A 213 4.73 -21.81 -10.43
CA ALA A 213 3.53 -21.28 -9.74
C ALA A 213 2.94 -22.20 -8.65
N GLU A 214 3.21 -23.50 -8.71
CA GLU A 214 2.68 -24.51 -7.78
C GLU A 214 3.54 -24.63 -6.51
N SER A 215 4.86 -24.50 -6.65
CA SER A 215 5.80 -24.46 -5.51
C SER A 215 5.66 -23.18 -4.66
N GLN A 216 5.24 -22.06 -5.27
CA GLN A 216 4.96 -20.81 -4.54
C GLN A 216 3.84 -20.96 -3.51
N LYS A 217 2.80 -21.74 -3.82
CA LYS A 217 1.64 -21.96 -2.92
C LYS A 217 2.03 -22.76 -1.68
N LEU A 218 2.83 -23.82 -1.86
CA LEU A 218 3.13 -24.79 -0.80
C LEU A 218 4.08 -24.24 0.27
N HIS A 219 5.17 -23.57 -0.14
CA HIS A 219 6.18 -23.05 0.79
C HIS A 219 5.69 -21.83 1.57
N THR A 220 4.95 -20.93 0.92
CA THR A 220 4.36 -19.75 1.60
C THR A 220 3.35 -20.20 2.65
N TYR A 221 2.54 -21.21 2.34
CA TYR A 221 1.58 -21.82 3.27
C TYR A 221 2.26 -22.51 4.45
N GLN A 222 3.35 -23.25 4.23
CA GLN A 222 4.07 -23.96 5.29
C GLN A 222 4.81 -23.01 6.26
N MET A 223 5.49 -21.97 5.74
CA MET A 223 6.09 -20.94 6.61
C MET A 223 5.03 -20.17 7.39
N PHE A 224 3.89 -19.88 6.75
CA PHE A 224 2.75 -19.21 7.38
C PHE A 224 2.10 -20.06 8.47
N HIS A 225 1.87 -21.36 8.23
CA HIS A 225 1.32 -22.27 9.24
C HIS A 225 2.24 -22.46 10.44
N GLY A 226 3.55 -22.60 10.21
CA GLY A 226 4.54 -22.68 11.28
C GLY A 226 4.57 -21.41 12.13
N PHE A 227 4.45 -20.23 11.50
CA PHE A 227 4.39 -18.95 12.18
C PHE A 227 3.09 -18.75 12.99
N LEU A 228 1.93 -19.10 12.42
CA LEU A 228 0.64 -19.01 13.14
C LEU A 228 0.60 -19.96 14.35
N GLN A 229 1.13 -21.19 14.21
CA GLN A 229 1.26 -22.13 15.33
C GLN A 229 2.19 -21.61 16.43
N ALA A 230 3.32 -21.00 16.07
CA ALA A 230 4.26 -20.42 17.02
C ALA A 230 3.66 -19.25 17.83
N GLN A 231 2.61 -18.61 17.32
CA GLN A 231 1.94 -17.45 17.92
C GLN A 231 0.55 -17.79 18.51
N ASN A 232 0.18 -19.08 18.56
CA ASN A 232 -1.12 -19.56 19.06
C ASN A 232 -2.34 -18.90 18.36
N MET A 233 -2.22 -18.63 17.06
CA MET A 233 -3.24 -17.98 16.23
C MET A 233 -4.06 -19.02 15.46
N GLN A 234 -5.39 -18.86 15.40
CA GLN A 234 -6.28 -19.74 14.62
C GLN A 234 -6.67 -19.13 13.26
N PHE A 235 -6.67 -19.97 12.24
CA PHE A 235 -6.97 -19.63 10.84
C PHE A 235 -8.46 -19.78 10.54
N GLN A 236 -9.06 -18.80 9.87
CA GLN A 236 -10.34 -18.96 9.16
C GLN A 236 -10.11 -18.63 7.68
N SER A 237 -10.28 -19.62 6.80
CA SER A 237 -10.15 -19.44 5.36
C SER A 237 -11.48 -18.97 4.76
N LEU A 238 -11.47 -17.92 3.95
CA LEU A 238 -12.48 -17.74 2.91
C LEU A 238 -11.95 -18.43 1.64
N VAL A 239 -12.36 -19.69 1.44
CA VAL A 239 -12.02 -20.43 0.22
C VAL A 239 -12.90 -19.91 -0.93
N GLY A 240 -12.28 -19.29 -1.92
CA GLY A 240 -12.98 -18.85 -3.12
C GLY A 240 -12.05 -18.32 -4.20
N ALA A 241 -11.83 -19.14 -5.22
CA ALA A 241 -11.18 -18.87 -6.50
C ALA A 241 -9.64 -18.94 -6.58
N ASN A 242 -9.19 -19.51 -7.70
CA ASN A 242 -7.80 -19.72 -8.08
C ASN A 242 -7.10 -18.37 -8.32
N TRP A 243 -6.28 -17.91 -7.38
CA TRP A 243 -5.51 -16.67 -7.54
C TRP A 243 -4.03 -16.89 -7.24
N ILE A 244 -3.18 -16.46 -8.16
CA ILE A 244 -1.74 -16.27 -7.94
C ILE A 244 -1.61 -14.84 -7.38
N TYR A 245 -1.09 -14.73 -6.15
CA TYR A 245 -1.05 -13.55 -5.27
C TYR A 245 -2.35 -13.23 -4.53
N SER A 246 -2.52 -13.88 -3.37
CA SER A 246 -3.54 -13.57 -2.36
C SER A 246 -2.91 -12.68 -1.27
N SER A 247 -3.44 -11.47 -1.09
CA SER A 247 -3.23 -10.70 0.14
C SER A 247 -4.03 -11.34 1.26
N TRP A 248 -3.42 -11.57 2.42
CA TRP A 248 -4.06 -12.22 3.56
C TRP A 248 -4.27 -11.20 4.69
N ILE A 249 -5.32 -11.35 5.50
CA ILE A 249 -5.48 -10.65 6.78
C ILE A 249 -5.85 -11.74 7.80
N ALA A 250 -5.10 -11.83 8.90
CA ALA A 250 -5.41 -12.73 10.01
C ALA A 250 -5.87 -11.92 11.23
N TYR A 251 -6.95 -12.37 11.87
CA TYR A 251 -7.55 -11.74 13.05
C TYR A 251 -7.44 -12.69 14.25
N THR A 252 -6.95 -12.20 15.40
CA THR A 252 -6.95 -12.98 16.64
C THR A 252 -7.93 -12.37 17.65
N GLY A 253 -8.93 -13.16 18.03
CA GLY A 253 -10.11 -12.68 18.75
C GLY A 253 -9.92 -12.22 20.20
N ARG A 254 -8.71 -11.94 20.71
CA ARG A 254 -8.51 -11.51 22.11
C ARG A 254 -7.43 -10.44 22.39
N VAL A 255 -6.64 -10.02 21.40
CA VAL A 255 -5.85 -8.78 21.42
C VAL A 255 -5.79 -8.32 19.96
N LEU A 256 -6.34 -7.14 19.64
CA LEU A 256 -6.48 -6.65 18.26
C LEU A 256 -5.12 -6.42 17.60
N THR A 257 -4.58 -7.50 17.05
CA THR A 257 -3.35 -7.56 16.28
C THR A 257 -3.75 -7.83 14.84
N THR A 258 -3.67 -6.80 13.98
CA THR A 258 -3.98 -6.94 12.56
C THR A 258 -2.69 -7.20 11.81
N CYS A 259 -2.61 -8.34 11.12
CA CYS A 259 -1.49 -8.67 10.24
C CYS A 259 -1.66 -7.97 8.88
N ILE A 260 -0.70 -7.12 8.50
CA ILE A 260 -0.69 -6.49 7.17
C ILE A 260 0.24 -7.25 6.23
N PHE A 261 -0.34 -7.63 5.09
CA PHE A 261 0.38 -8.20 3.97
C PHE A 261 0.43 -7.22 2.81
N VAL A 262 1.64 -6.93 2.34
CA VAL A 262 1.90 -6.17 1.11
C VAL A 262 2.54 -7.17 0.15
N GLY A 263 1.73 -7.72 -0.76
CA GLY A 263 2.13 -8.78 -1.69
C GLY A 263 2.10 -10.16 -1.02
N THR A 264 3.16 -10.96 -1.17
CA THR A 264 3.28 -12.27 -0.48
C THR A 264 3.89 -12.17 0.92
N ARG A 265 4.16 -10.96 1.42
CA ARG A 265 4.94 -10.77 2.64
C ARG A 265 4.09 -10.23 3.77
N LEU A 266 4.10 -10.94 4.90
CA LEU A 266 3.66 -10.42 6.18
C LEU A 266 4.73 -9.44 6.65
N TRP A 267 4.41 -8.15 6.71
CA TRP A 267 5.42 -7.13 7.01
C TRP A 267 5.28 -6.56 8.42
N MET A 268 4.05 -6.45 8.93
CA MET A 268 3.80 -5.78 10.20
C MET A 268 2.59 -6.33 10.95
N LEU A 269 2.67 -6.20 12.27
CA LEU A 269 1.54 -6.32 13.17
C LEU A 269 1.12 -4.91 13.62
N LEU A 270 -0.15 -4.57 13.38
CA LEU A 270 -0.77 -3.39 13.98
C LEU A 270 -1.36 -3.75 15.33
N ARG A 271 -1.01 -2.98 16.37
CA ARG A 271 -1.66 -3.11 17.68
C ARG A 271 -2.69 -1.99 17.86
N GLY A 272 -3.90 -2.36 18.26
CA GLY A 272 -4.98 -1.41 18.54
C GLY A 272 -5.82 -1.02 17.33
N PHE A 273 -5.66 -1.70 16.18
CA PHE A 273 -6.44 -1.46 14.97
C PHE A 273 -7.62 -2.44 14.86
N ALA A 274 -8.85 -1.92 14.91
CA ALA A 274 -10.11 -2.69 14.78
C ALA A 274 -10.96 -2.15 13.63
N PRO A 275 -10.89 -2.72 12.40
CA PRO A 275 -11.77 -2.32 11.34
C PRO A 275 -13.19 -2.86 11.63
N LYS A 276 -14.22 -2.03 11.50
CA LYS A 276 -15.62 -2.49 11.51
C LYS A 276 -15.93 -3.11 10.15
N GLU A 277 -15.89 -4.45 10.07
CA GLU A 277 -16.44 -5.37 9.05
C GLU A 277 -16.25 -5.07 7.54
N HIS A 278 -15.64 -3.95 7.13
CA HIS A 278 -15.53 -3.54 5.73
C HIS A 278 -14.06 -3.44 5.31
N CYS A 279 -13.49 -4.56 4.89
CA CYS A 279 -12.38 -4.54 3.93
C CYS A 279 -13.00 -4.40 2.53
N SER A 280 -12.95 -3.22 1.92
CA SER A 280 -13.31 -3.04 0.52
C SER A 280 -12.15 -3.56 -0.35
N LEU A 281 -12.33 -4.73 -0.94
CA LEU A 281 -11.50 -5.19 -2.05
C LEU A 281 -11.92 -4.39 -3.29
N GLY A 282 -10.99 -3.62 -3.85
CA GLY A 282 -11.13 -2.96 -5.14
C GLY A 282 -10.84 -3.90 -6.30
#